data_AF-A0A1G1TM14-F1
#
_entry.id   AF-A0A1G1TM14-F1
#
_cell.length_a   1.000
_cell.length_b   1.000
_cell.length_c   1.000
_cell.angle_alpha   90.00
_cell.angle_beta   90.00
_cell.angle_gamma   90.00
#
_symmetry.space_group_name_H-M   'P 1'
#
loop_
_entity.id
_entity.type
_entity.pdbx_description
1 polymer ?
#
loop_
_entity_poly.entity_id
_entity_poly.type
_entity_poly.pdbx_seq_one_letter_code
_entity_poly.pdbx_strand_id
1 'polypeptide(L)'
;MQVIINAEVWFRNLDLAWPEWLFNDAQGVCLAALPPADRPADYPQLLAAAAALFGGTPKSLAKRASEHNLLIGQALAKANKVQVDWRLSEQVMTLERFKRDFETSGSKTDFVAYFRDKIIERHRKGKISDTTRKNHFSTLNALAAFRAVVPFNTLTTEFADDFNRYLEKNVNAVNTRWCRHRDVKTYLAQAKEDKLRFDDPYRNFKNRDEPGKWKPLKTEELAKLEHYYRLCGAPHGAPPHPGQVPLQLLVQPAPGRPQAHRRQQGGEPGADVQGP
;
A
#
# COMPACT_ATOMS: atom_id res chain seq x y z
N MET A 1 9.41 6.56 25.06
CA MET A 1 10.59 7.03 24.28
C MET A 1 10.33 8.46 23.82
N GLN A 2 11.29 9.35 24.03
CA GLN A 2 11.23 10.72 23.54
C GLN A 2 12.23 10.89 22.39
N VAL A 3 11.78 11.46 21.27
CA VAL A 3 12.64 11.79 20.13
C VAL A 3 12.59 13.29 19.92
N ILE A 4 13.75 13.93 19.82
CA ILE A 4 13.88 15.37 19.67
C ILE A 4 14.56 15.66 18.32
N ILE A 5 13.89 16.43 17.47
CA ILE A 5 14.41 16.82 16.15
C ILE A 5 14.11 18.31 15.96
N ASN A 6 15.15 19.13 15.76
CA ASN A 6 15.02 20.57 15.51
C ASN A 6 14.09 21.29 16.51
N ALA A 7 14.27 21.03 17.81
CA ALA A 7 13.43 21.54 18.92
C ALA A 7 11.98 21.03 18.98
N GLU A 8 11.53 20.21 18.01
CA GLU A 8 10.26 19.52 18.12
C GLU A 8 10.43 18.18 18.85
N VAL A 9 9.48 17.88 19.74
CA VAL A 9 9.49 16.67 20.56
C VAL A 9 8.39 15.71 20.12
N TRP A 10 8.75 14.45 19.91
CA TRP A 10 7.80 13.37 19.73
C TRP A 10 7.90 12.36 20.86
N PHE A 11 6.79 12.20 21.59
CA PHE A 11 6.61 11.14 22.55
C PHE A 11 6.04 9.91 21.87
N ARG A 12 6.81 8.83 21.87
CA ARG A 12 6.34 7.50 21.46
C ARG A 12 6.11 6.65 22.70
N ASN A 13 4.84 6.33 22.95
CA ASN A 13 4.48 5.34 23.94
C ASN A 13 4.91 3.95 23.43
N LEU A 14 5.61 3.20 24.28
CA LEU A 14 6.02 1.82 24.02
C LEU A 14 5.10 0.82 24.74
N ASP A 15 4.01 1.30 25.34
CA ASP A 15 3.03 0.56 26.15
C ASP A 15 3.69 -0.23 27.29
N LEU A 16 4.75 0.34 27.86
CA LEU A 16 5.50 -0.22 28.99
C LEU A 16 4.88 0.27 30.29
N ALA A 17 4.20 -0.62 31.01
CA ALA A 17 3.81 -0.38 32.40
C ALA A 17 4.98 -0.75 33.33
N TRP A 18 5.83 0.23 33.63
CA TRP A 18 7.02 0.04 34.45
C TRP A 18 7.20 1.17 35.47
N PRO A 19 7.53 0.88 36.74
CA PRO A 19 7.81 1.93 37.71
C PRO A 19 9.08 2.69 37.34
N GLU A 20 8.98 4.02 37.29
CA GLU A 20 10.07 4.92 36.88
C GLU A 20 11.32 4.74 37.74
N TRP A 21 11.17 4.48 39.04
CA TRP A 21 12.27 4.25 39.98
C TRP A 21 13.00 2.90 39.79
N LEU A 22 12.51 2.01 38.92
CA LEU A 22 13.26 0.82 38.45
C LEU A 22 13.94 1.05 37.10
N PHE A 23 13.96 2.28 36.61
CA PHE A 23 14.57 2.66 35.35
C PHE A 23 15.75 3.60 35.59
N ASN A 24 16.84 3.37 34.88
CA ASN A 24 17.99 4.28 34.85
C ASN A 24 17.83 5.19 33.64
N ASP A 25 17.44 6.45 33.88
CA ASP A 25 17.23 7.43 32.81
C ASP A 25 18.51 7.77 32.06
N ALA A 26 19.67 7.78 32.74
CA ALA A 26 20.94 8.14 32.13
C ALA A 26 21.41 7.12 31.10
N GLN A 27 21.15 5.83 31.34
CA GLN A 27 21.53 4.73 30.44
C GLN A 27 20.36 4.23 29.59
N GLY A 28 19.12 4.65 29.87
CA GLY A 28 17.93 4.23 29.15
C GLY A 28 17.60 2.73 29.32
N VAL A 29 17.96 2.15 30.46
CA VAL A 29 17.76 0.72 30.76
C VAL A 29 17.15 0.51 32.13
N CYS A 30 16.37 -0.56 32.29
CA CYS A 30 15.89 -1.00 33.59
C CYS A 30 17.07 -1.42 34.48
N LEU A 31 17.01 -1.08 35.77
CA LEU A 31 18.07 -1.37 36.77
C LEU A 31 18.46 -2.87 36.84
N ALA A 32 17.53 -3.76 36.49
CA ALA A 32 17.77 -5.20 36.45
C ALA A 32 18.84 -5.63 35.44
N ALA A 33 19.06 -4.86 34.37
CA ALA A 33 20.07 -5.16 33.37
C ALA A 33 21.46 -4.61 33.71
N LEU A 34 21.55 -3.76 34.73
CA LEU A 34 22.85 -3.26 35.18
C LEU A 34 23.66 -4.40 35.82
N PRO A 35 24.99 -4.38 35.68
CA PRO A 35 25.86 -5.21 36.49
C PRO A 35 25.53 -5.03 37.98
N PRO A 36 25.61 -6.08 38.81
CA PRO A 36 25.28 -5.97 40.23
C PRO A 36 26.04 -4.86 40.98
N ALA A 37 27.26 -4.53 40.53
CA ALA A 37 28.09 -3.46 41.08
C ALA A 37 27.55 -2.05 40.81
N ASP A 38 26.81 -1.87 39.71
CA ASP A 38 26.28 -0.56 39.28
C ASP A 38 24.82 -0.37 39.72
N ARG A 39 24.25 -1.33 40.43
CA ARG A 39 22.88 -1.23 40.95
C ARG A 39 22.86 -0.38 42.22
N PRO A 40 21.81 0.42 42.42
CA PRO A 40 21.59 1.11 43.69
C PRO A 40 21.57 0.13 44.87
N ALA A 41 22.13 0.52 46.01
CA ALA A 41 22.20 -0.33 47.21
C ALA A 41 20.80 -0.76 47.72
N ASP A 42 19.79 0.07 47.44
CA ASP A 42 18.38 -0.13 47.77
C ASP A 42 17.60 -0.95 46.73
N TYR A 43 18.25 -1.38 45.64
CA TYR A 43 17.64 -2.16 44.57
C TYR A 43 16.83 -3.39 45.05
N PRO A 44 17.26 -4.18 46.05
CA PRO A 44 16.45 -5.29 46.56
C PRO A 44 15.14 -4.83 47.21
N GLN A 45 15.15 -3.71 47.94
CA GLN A 45 13.94 -3.16 48.57
C GLN A 45 13.00 -2.55 47.54
N LEU A 46 13.56 -1.85 46.56
CA LEU A 46 12.84 -1.37 45.38
C LEU A 46 12.16 -2.54 44.66
N LEU A 47 12.87 -3.63 44.36
CA LEU A 47 12.30 -4.78 43.66
C LEU A 47 11.17 -5.46 44.48
N ALA A 48 11.30 -5.52 45.80
CA ALA A 48 10.25 -6.03 46.68
C ALA A 48 9.00 -5.12 46.69
N ALA A 49 9.17 -3.80 46.74
CA ALA A 49 8.08 -2.84 46.63
C ALA A 49 7.36 -2.95 45.28
N ALA A 50 8.10 -3.18 44.19
CA ALA A 50 7.52 -3.37 42.85
C ALA A 50 6.71 -4.67 42.78
N ALA A 51 7.20 -5.75 43.41
CA ALA A 51 6.49 -7.01 43.49
C ALA A 51 5.15 -6.87 44.23
N ALA A 52 5.12 -6.05 45.29
CA ALA A 52 3.88 -5.77 46.02
C ALA A 52 2.87 -4.96 45.19
N LEU A 53 3.32 -3.99 44.38
CA LEU A 53 2.44 -3.11 43.59
C LEU A 53 1.94 -3.74 42.29
N PHE A 54 2.79 -4.46 41.57
CA PHE A 54 2.49 -5.01 40.25
C PHE A 54 2.14 -6.50 40.26
N GLY A 55 2.20 -7.14 41.43
CA GLY A 55 2.02 -8.57 41.62
C GLY A 55 3.18 -9.41 41.08
N GLY A 56 3.33 -10.62 41.63
CA GLY A 56 4.32 -11.60 41.20
C GLY A 56 5.54 -11.71 42.11
N THR A 57 6.61 -12.32 41.60
CA THR A 57 7.87 -12.53 42.33
C THR A 57 8.97 -11.59 41.82
N PRO A 58 9.98 -11.26 42.65
CA PRO A 58 11.15 -10.48 42.22
C PRO A 58 11.81 -11.02 40.93
N LYS A 59 11.83 -12.35 40.77
CA LYS A 59 12.34 -13.02 39.56
C LYS A 59 11.50 -12.74 38.31
N SER A 60 10.17 -12.76 38.44
CA SER A 60 9.27 -12.44 37.33
C SER A 60 9.34 -10.98 36.90
N LEU A 61 9.56 -10.06 37.85
CA LEU A 61 9.82 -8.65 37.56
C LEU A 61 11.16 -8.45 36.87
N ALA A 62 12.24 -9.06 37.35
CA ALA A 62 13.53 -9.01 36.67
C ALA A 62 13.45 -9.53 35.22
N LYS A 63 12.65 -10.57 34.97
CA LYS A 63 12.37 -11.07 33.62
C LYS A 63 11.64 -10.02 32.77
N ARG A 64 10.55 -9.43 33.28
CA ARG A 64 9.82 -8.35 32.59
C ARG A 64 10.71 -7.15 32.28
N ALA A 65 11.58 -6.76 33.21
CA ALA A 65 12.54 -5.68 33.03
C ALA A 65 13.48 -5.96 31.84
N SER A 66 13.95 -7.21 31.73
CA SER A 66 14.76 -7.67 30.60
C SER A 66 13.99 -7.61 29.27
N GLU A 67 12.74 -8.07 29.26
CA GLU A 67 11.86 -7.98 28.09
C GLU A 67 11.61 -6.52 27.68
N HIS A 68 11.42 -5.61 28.64
CA HIS A 68 11.27 -4.18 28.39
C HIS A 68 12.53 -3.57 27.79
N ASN A 69 13.71 -3.93 28.32
CA ASN A 69 14.98 -3.50 27.75
C ASN A 69 15.16 -3.96 26.30
N LEU A 70 14.69 -5.16 25.96
CA LEU A 70 14.69 -5.63 24.57
C LEU A 70 13.80 -4.75 23.68
N LEU A 71 12.60 -4.41 24.12
CA LEU A 71 11.68 -3.53 23.38
C LEU A 71 12.25 -2.11 23.20
N ILE A 72 12.84 -1.56 24.26
CA ILE A 72 13.52 -0.26 24.22
C ILE A 72 14.70 -0.32 23.23
N GLY A 73 15.53 -1.36 23.33
CA GLY A 73 16.65 -1.58 22.43
C GLY A 73 16.22 -1.70 20.96
N GLN A 74 15.13 -2.41 20.67
CA GLN A 74 14.57 -2.49 19.32
C GLN A 74 14.08 -1.13 18.81
N ALA A 75 13.40 -0.34 19.66
CA ALA A 75 12.95 1.00 19.30
C ALA A 75 14.14 1.94 19.00
N LEU A 76 15.18 1.90 19.83
CA LEU A 76 16.41 2.67 19.62
C LEU A 76 17.15 2.24 18.35
N ALA A 77 17.30 0.94 18.11
CA ALA A 77 17.90 0.41 16.89
C ALA A 77 17.12 0.86 15.64
N LYS A 78 15.78 0.85 15.72
CA LYS A 78 14.91 1.34 14.65
C LYS A 78 15.11 2.85 14.40
N ALA A 79 15.21 3.66 15.45
CA ALA A 79 15.50 5.09 15.35
C ALA A 79 16.86 5.34 14.72
N ASN A 80 17.89 4.63 15.17
CA ASN A 80 19.25 4.72 14.62
C ASN A 80 19.27 4.36 13.12
N LYS A 81 18.55 3.31 12.72
CA LYS A 81 18.45 2.94 11.30
C LYS A 81 17.87 4.07 10.46
N VAL A 82 16.76 4.67 10.90
CA VAL A 82 16.16 5.84 10.22
C VAL A 82 17.16 7.00 10.13
N GLN A 83 17.88 7.27 11.22
CA GLN A 83 18.90 8.32 11.24
C GLN A 83 20.05 8.06 10.26
N VAL A 84 20.54 6.81 10.17
CA VAL A 84 21.58 6.41 9.22
C VAL A 84 21.09 6.55 7.79
N ASP A 85 19.90 6.02 7.47
CA ASP A 85 19.28 6.14 6.15
C ASP A 85 19.16 7.63 5.73
N TRP A 86 18.84 8.50 6.67
CA TRP A 86 18.74 9.94 6.43
C TRP A 86 20.07 10.60 6.13
N ARG A 87 21.12 10.28 6.90
CA ARG A 87 22.48 10.78 6.65
C ARG A 87 22.98 10.37 5.26
N LEU A 88 22.65 9.15 4.83
CA LEU A 88 22.99 8.65 3.50
C LEU A 88 22.13 9.28 2.39
N SER A 89 20.94 9.79 2.71
CA SER A 89 20.01 10.38 1.74
C SER A 89 20.20 11.86 1.45
N GLU A 90 21.14 12.54 2.13
CA GLU A 90 21.45 13.99 2.03
C GLU A 90 20.23 14.93 2.18
N GLN A 91 19.15 14.48 2.82
CA GLN A 91 17.91 15.25 2.98
C GLN A 91 17.76 15.88 4.37
N VAL A 92 16.98 16.98 4.44
CA VAL A 92 16.67 17.65 5.70
C VAL A 92 15.81 16.75 6.60
N MET A 93 16.26 16.62 7.84
CA MET A 93 15.66 15.84 8.92
C MET A 93 14.52 16.63 9.56
N THR A 94 13.25 16.26 9.30
CA THR A 94 12.05 16.89 9.89
C THR A 94 11.27 15.89 10.76
N LEU A 95 10.63 16.33 11.85
CA LEU A 95 9.98 15.40 12.78
C LEU A 95 8.85 14.59 12.13
N GLU A 96 8.03 15.20 11.28
CA GLU A 96 6.96 14.50 10.57
C GLU A 96 7.47 13.36 9.70
N ARG A 97 8.59 13.62 9.01
CA ARG A 97 9.22 12.60 8.18
C ARG A 97 9.81 11.50 9.05
N PHE A 98 10.35 11.85 10.21
CA PHE A 98 10.93 10.88 11.14
C PHE A 98 9.85 9.96 11.66
N LYS A 99 8.71 10.52 12.10
CA LYS A 99 7.53 9.75 12.54
C LYS A 99 7.12 8.75 11.46
N ARG A 100 6.97 9.22 10.22
CA ARG A 100 6.61 8.37 9.08
C ARG A 100 7.64 7.27 8.86
N ASP A 101 8.92 7.59 8.81
CA ASP A 101 9.97 6.63 8.52
C ASP A 101 10.20 5.66 9.67
N PHE A 102 10.07 6.11 10.91
CA PHE A 102 10.12 5.28 12.10
C PHE A 102 8.95 4.32 12.18
N GLU A 103 7.73 4.72 11.81
CA GLU A 103 6.59 3.81 11.75
C GLU A 103 6.74 2.83 10.57
N THR A 104 7.20 3.32 9.42
CA THR A 104 7.28 2.57 8.15
C THR A 104 8.56 1.74 8.01
N SER A 105 9.60 1.89 8.84
CA SER A 105 10.90 1.26 8.54
C SER A 105 10.90 -0.28 8.51
N GLY A 106 9.93 -0.94 9.16
CA GLY A 106 9.69 -2.39 8.98
C GLY A 106 8.96 -2.73 7.67
N SER A 107 8.12 -1.83 7.19
CA SER A 107 7.44 -1.91 5.89
C SER A 107 8.43 -1.66 4.74
N LYS A 108 9.47 -0.85 4.94
CA LYS A 108 10.54 -0.62 3.94
C LYS A 108 11.45 -1.83 3.70
N THR A 109 11.39 -2.86 4.55
CA THR A 109 12.16 -4.10 4.35
C THR A 109 11.38 -5.17 3.61
N ASP A 110 10.04 -5.19 3.74
CA ASP A 110 9.15 -6.21 3.18
C ASP A 110 8.15 -5.59 2.20
N PHE A 111 8.21 -6.04 0.95
CA PHE A 111 7.35 -5.57 -0.12
C PHE A 111 5.87 -5.88 0.12
N VAL A 112 5.52 -6.98 0.81
CA VAL A 112 4.12 -7.32 1.10
C VAL A 112 3.51 -6.30 2.07
N ALA A 113 4.23 -6.00 3.16
CA ALA A 113 3.84 -4.96 4.10
C ALA A 113 3.77 -3.58 3.41
N TYR A 114 4.77 -3.23 2.61
CA TYR A 114 4.80 -1.98 1.85
C TYR A 114 3.59 -1.83 0.91
N PHE A 115 3.26 -2.87 0.15
CA PHE A 115 2.13 -2.86 -0.77
C PHE A 115 0.83 -2.62 0.02
N ARG A 116 0.61 -3.34 1.11
CA ARG A 116 -0.56 -3.17 1.98
C ARG A 116 -0.72 -1.72 2.46
N ASP A 117 0.33 -1.15 3.02
CA ASP A 117 0.32 0.21 3.58
C ASP A 117 0.03 1.23 2.48
N LYS A 118 0.63 1.04 1.29
CA LYS A 118 0.38 1.92 0.14
C LYS A 118 -1.03 1.82 -0.42
N ILE A 119 -1.68 0.65 -0.40
CA ILE A 119 -3.11 0.55 -0.75
C ILE A 119 -3.94 1.43 0.19
N ILE A 120 -3.71 1.29 1.50
CA ILE A 120 -4.46 2.03 2.53
C ILE A 120 -4.18 3.54 2.41
N GLU A 121 -2.92 3.94 2.28
CA GLU A 121 -2.50 5.33 2.13
C GLU A 121 -3.16 6.00 0.92
N ARG A 122 -3.13 5.32 -0.24
CA ARG A 122 -3.71 5.86 -1.49
C ARG A 122 -5.22 5.99 -1.39
N HIS A 123 -5.91 5.01 -0.79
CA HIS A 123 -7.34 5.10 -0.58
C HIS A 123 -7.71 6.22 0.39
N ARG A 124 -7.01 6.33 1.52
CA ARG A 124 -7.23 7.39 2.52
C ARG A 124 -7.05 8.79 1.92
N LYS A 125 -6.09 8.94 0.99
CA LYS A 125 -5.83 10.19 0.27
C LYS A 125 -6.76 10.41 -0.94
N GLY A 126 -7.73 9.54 -1.20
CA GLY A 126 -8.65 9.66 -2.34
C GLY A 126 -8.01 9.42 -3.70
N LYS A 127 -6.79 8.86 -3.77
CA LYS A 127 -6.07 8.61 -5.02
C LYS A 127 -6.58 7.38 -5.79
N ILE A 128 -7.36 6.52 -5.14
CA ILE A 128 -7.97 5.32 -5.72
C ILE A 128 -9.39 5.15 -5.18
N SER A 129 -10.27 4.55 -5.99
CA SER A 129 -11.63 4.19 -5.58
C SER A 129 -11.66 2.98 -4.64
N ASP A 130 -12.78 2.75 -3.95
CA ASP A 130 -12.95 1.55 -3.10
C ASP A 130 -12.92 0.25 -3.92
N THR A 131 -13.44 0.26 -5.16
CA THR A 131 -13.35 -0.88 -6.07
C THR A 131 -11.89 -1.18 -6.42
N THR A 132 -11.12 -0.15 -6.76
CA THR A 132 -9.68 -0.27 -7.04
C THR A 132 -8.93 -0.79 -5.82
N ARG A 133 -9.26 -0.29 -4.62
CA ARG A 133 -8.70 -0.75 -3.34
C ARG A 133 -8.93 -2.26 -3.15
N LYS A 134 -10.17 -2.73 -3.33
CA LYS A 134 -10.52 -4.16 -3.23
C LYS A 134 -9.74 -5.02 -4.23
N ASN A 135 -9.64 -4.57 -5.47
CA ASN A 135 -8.87 -5.28 -6.51
C ASN A 135 -7.38 -5.39 -6.15
N HIS A 136 -6.78 -4.30 -5.66
CA HIS A 136 -5.38 -4.33 -5.23
C HIS A 136 -5.18 -5.22 -3.99
N PHE A 137 -6.13 -5.27 -3.06
CA PHE A 137 -6.11 -6.25 -1.96
C PHE A 137 -6.20 -7.70 -2.46
N SER A 138 -6.96 -7.97 -3.52
CA SER A 138 -6.97 -9.31 -4.14
C SER A 138 -5.60 -9.68 -4.72
N THR A 139 -4.89 -8.73 -5.33
CA THR A 139 -3.49 -8.93 -5.77
C THR A 139 -2.57 -9.16 -4.58
N LEU A 140 -2.68 -8.35 -3.52
CA LEU A 140 -1.90 -8.50 -2.30
C LEU A 140 -2.08 -9.88 -1.65
N ASN A 141 -3.32 -10.37 -1.56
CA ASN A 141 -3.61 -11.67 -0.98
C ASN A 141 -2.97 -12.82 -1.77
N ALA A 142 -2.96 -12.70 -3.11
CA ALA A 142 -2.28 -13.67 -3.96
C ALA A 142 -0.76 -13.63 -3.77
N LEU A 143 -0.19 -12.43 -3.60
CA LEU A 143 1.22 -12.26 -3.33
C LEU A 143 1.60 -12.84 -1.95
N ALA A 144 0.80 -12.57 -0.91
CA ALA A 144 1.00 -13.11 0.43
C ALA A 144 0.87 -14.64 0.48
N ALA A 145 -0.03 -15.21 -0.34
CA ALA A 145 -0.17 -16.67 -0.48
C ALA A 145 0.99 -17.31 -1.26
N PHE A 146 1.63 -16.58 -2.16
CA PHE A 146 2.87 -17.02 -2.81
C PHE A 146 4.04 -17.00 -1.81
N ARG A 147 4.26 -15.87 -1.13
CA ARG A 147 5.27 -15.68 -0.09
C ARG A 147 4.76 -14.67 0.95
N ALA A 148 4.68 -15.09 2.21
CA ALA A 148 4.13 -14.25 3.28
C ALA A 148 4.96 -13.00 3.56
N VAL A 149 6.29 -13.11 3.40
CA VAL A 149 7.26 -12.02 3.53
C VAL A 149 8.11 -12.01 2.28
N VAL A 150 8.20 -10.85 1.62
CA VAL A 150 9.02 -10.65 0.41
C VAL A 150 9.99 -9.50 0.67
N PRO A 151 11.18 -9.79 1.21
CA PRO A 151 12.17 -8.76 1.43
C PRO A 151 12.60 -8.08 0.13
N PHE A 152 12.79 -6.75 0.13
CA PHE A 152 13.15 -6.00 -1.08
C PHE A 152 14.46 -6.47 -1.75
N ASN A 153 15.40 -7.02 -0.97
CA ASN A 153 16.65 -7.60 -1.49
C ASN A 153 16.44 -8.93 -2.25
N THR A 154 15.28 -9.59 -2.09
CA THR A 154 14.94 -10.83 -2.82
C THR A 154 14.18 -10.57 -4.12
N LEU A 155 13.89 -9.30 -4.44
CA LEU A 155 13.28 -8.90 -5.69
C LEU A 155 14.34 -8.90 -6.80
N THR A 156 14.58 -10.07 -7.36
CA THR A 156 15.47 -10.29 -8.52
C THR A 156 14.64 -10.59 -9.78
N THR A 157 15.28 -10.69 -10.94
CA THR A 157 14.57 -11.00 -12.19
C THR A 157 13.81 -12.32 -12.16
N GLU A 158 14.25 -13.30 -11.35
CA GLU A 158 13.56 -14.59 -11.19
C GLU A 158 12.21 -14.46 -10.46
N PHE A 159 12.05 -13.42 -9.63
CA PHE A 159 10.83 -13.23 -8.83
C PHE A 159 9.58 -13.12 -9.71
N ALA A 160 9.67 -12.39 -10.82
CA ALA A 160 8.52 -12.19 -11.72
C ALA A 160 8.08 -13.51 -12.37
N ASP A 161 9.03 -14.35 -12.78
CA ASP A 161 8.77 -15.65 -13.39
C ASP A 161 8.23 -16.66 -12.38
N ASP A 162 8.78 -16.71 -11.17
CA ASP A 162 8.28 -17.57 -10.10
C ASP A 162 6.87 -17.17 -9.67
N PHE A 163 6.59 -15.88 -9.56
CA PHE A 163 5.26 -15.39 -9.25
C PHE A 163 4.28 -15.70 -10.40
N ASN A 164 4.70 -15.56 -11.66
CA ASN A 164 3.87 -15.95 -12.81
C ASN A 164 3.56 -17.46 -12.77
N ARG A 165 4.55 -18.31 -12.49
CA ARG A 165 4.35 -19.77 -12.35
C ARG A 165 3.36 -20.10 -11.23
N TYR A 166 3.40 -19.37 -10.12
CA TYR A 166 2.41 -19.48 -9.06
C TYR A 166 1.01 -19.07 -9.54
N LEU A 167 0.90 -17.93 -10.22
CA LEU A 167 -0.38 -17.45 -10.76
C LEU A 167 -0.96 -18.38 -11.83
N GLU A 168 -0.13 -19.01 -12.64
CA GLU A 168 -0.56 -20.00 -13.65
C GLU A 168 -1.26 -21.21 -13.01
N LYS A 169 -0.81 -21.64 -11.83
CA LYS A 169 -1.41 -22.76 -11.09
C LYS A 169 -2.68 -22.38 -10.34
N ASN A 170 -2.79 -21.13 -9.88
CA ASN A 170 -3.85 -20.69 -8.95
C ASN A 170 -4.90 -19.78 -9.60
N VAL A 171 -4.65 -19.29 -10.82
CA VAL A 171 -5.52 -18.33 -11.53
C VAL A 171 -5.69 -18.77 -12.97
N ASN A 172 -6.92 -19.20 -13.28
CA ASN A 172 -7.25 -19.72 -14.62
C ASN A 172 -7.33 -18.61 -15.67
N ALA A 173 -7.80 -17.40 -15.31
CA ALA A 173 -8.02 -16.32 -16.26
C ALA A 173 -6.73 -15.52 -16.54
N VAL A 174 -6.30 -15.51 -17.80
CA VAL A 174 -5.07 -14.83 -18.25
C VAL A 174 -5.10 -13.33 -17.94
N ASN A 175 -6.21 -12.65 -18.23
CA ASN A 175 -6.37 -11.22 -17.94
C ASN A 175 -6.33 -10.92 -16.42
N THR A 176 -6.76 -11.85 -15.58
CA THR A 176 -6.64 -11.70 -14.12
C THR A 176 -5.19 -11.79 -13.68
N ARG A 177 -4.39 -12.70 -14.25
CA ARG A 177 -2.94 -12.77 -14.00
C ARG A 177 -2.24 -11.50 -14.47
N TRP A 178 -2.60 -11.02 -15.66
CA TRP A 178 -2.09 -9.78 -16.22
C TRP A 178 -2.35 -8.57 -15.30
N CYS A 179 -3.59 -8.45 -14.80
CA CYS A 179 -3.97 -7.40 -13.85
C CYS A 179 -3.13 -7.47 -12.57
N ARG A 180 -2.88 -8.68 -12.02
CA ARG A 180 -2.05 -8.86 -10.82
C ARG A 180 -0.60 -8.41 -11.05
N HIS A 181 0.00 -8.77 -12.18
CA HIS A 181 1.34 -8.29 -12.53
C HIS A 181 1.38 -6.76 -12.71
N ARG A 182 0.36 -6.17 -13.35
CA ARG A 182 0.25 -4.71 -13.51
C ARG A 182 0.19 -4.01 -12.16
N ASP A 183 -0.62 -4.54 -11.24
CA ASP A 183 -0.74 -4.00 -9.89
C ASP A 183 0.61 -4.08 -9.16
N VAL A 184 1.30 -5.23 -9.17
CA VAL A 184 2.64 -5.37 -8.56
C VAL A 184 3.63 -4.34 -9.14
N LYS A 185 3.69 -4.18 -10.47
CA LYS A 185 4.55 -3.17 -11.12
C LYS A 185 4.24 -1.75 -10.63
N THR A 186 2.96 -1.43 -10.41
CA THR A 186 2.54 -0.12 -9.92
C THR A 186 3.12 0.19 -8.53
N TYR A 187 3.11 -0.78 -7.63
CA TYR A 187 3.65 -0.58 -6.27
C TYR A 187 5.18 -0.67 -6.23
N LEU A 188 5.81 -1.41 -7.13
CA LEU A 188 7.26 -1.34 -7.30
C LEU A 188 7.70 0.03 -7.84
N ALA A 189 6.97 0.62 -8.80
CA ALA A 189 7.24 1.98 -9.24
C ALA A 189 7.13 2.99 -8.09
N GLN A 190 6.10 2.87 -7.24
CA GLN A 190 5.97 3.69 -6.04
C GLN A 190 7.12 3.47 -5.05
N ALA A 191 7.61 2.23 -4.91
CA ALA A 191 8.75 1.92 -4.05
C ALA A 191 10.03 2.62 -4.55
N LYS A 192 10.22 2.71 -5.86
CA LYS A 192 11.32 3.49 -6.46
C LYS A 192 11.17 4.98 -6.19
N GLU A 193 9.97 5.53 -6.31
CA GLU A 193 9.68 6.93 -5.95
C GLU A 193 9.96 7.23 -4.47
N ASP A 194 9.66 6.27 -3.59
CA ASP A 194 9.96 6.34 -2.16
C ASP A 194 11.45 6.08 -1.83
N LYS A 195 12.31 5.99 -2.85
CA LYS A 195 13.76 5.77 -2.76
C LYS A 195 14.16 4.47 -2.06
N LEU A 196 13.33 3.42 -2.17
CA LEU A 196 13.72 2.09 -1.72
C LEU A 196 14.71 1.49 -2.71
N ARG A 197 15.83 0.96 -2.19
CA ARG A 197 16.88 0.33 -3.00
C ARG A 197 16.55 -1.14 -3.24
N PHE A 198 16.19 -1.47 -4.47
CA PHE A 198 15.98 -2.85 -4.94
C PHE A 198 16.21 -2.91 -6.45
N ASP A 199 16.46 -4.11 -6.98
CA ASP A 199 16.56 -4.31 -8.44
C ASP A 199 15.18 -4.58 -9.03
N ASP A 200 14.91 -4.15 -10.26
CA ASP A 200 13.56 -4.28 -10.83
C ASP A 200 13.27 -5.72 -11.29
N PRO A 201 12.42 -6.48 -10.59
CA PRO A 201 12.17 -7.88 -10.95
C PRO A 201 11.41 -8.01 -12.28
N TYR A 202 10.75 -6.94 -12.75
CA TYR A 202 9.94 -6.94 -13.96
C TYR A 202 10.66 -6.37 -15.18
N ARG A 203 11.95 -6.06 -15.09
CA ARG A 203 12.73 -5.43 -16.17
C ARG A 203 12.59 -6.14 -17.52
N ASN A 204 12.66 -7.47 -17.51
CA ASN A 204 12.59 -8.30 -18.73
C ASN A 204 11.28 -9.10 -18.84
N PHE A 205 10.35 -8.92 -17.89
CA PHE A 205 9.13 -9.71 -17.83
C PHE A 205 8.02 -9.15 -18.74
N LYS A 206 7.61 -9.96 -19.72
CA LYS A 206 6.53 -9.61 -20.66
C LYS A 206 5.18 -10.06 -20.12
N ASN A 207 4.34 -9.08 -19.78
CA ASN A 207 2.98 -9.33 -19.32
C ASN A 207 2.08 -9.69 -20.51
N ARG A 208 1.39 -10.84 -20.47
CA ARG A 208 0.53 -11.33 -21.57
C ARG A 208 -0.94 -11.14 -21.23
N ASP A 209 -1.71 -10.60 -22.17
CA ASP A 209 -3.16 -10.45 -22.11
C ASP A 209 -3.85 -11.18 -23.28
N GLU A 210 -5.16 -11.41 -23.14
CA GLU A 210 -5.99 -12.03 -24.16
C GLU A 210 -7.23 -11.17 -24.42
N PRO A 211 -7.72 -11.07 -25.68
CA PRO A 211 -8.93 -10.31 -25.98
C PRO A 211 -10.12 -10.87 -25.19
N GLY A 212 -10.96 -9.95 -24.71
CA GLY A 212 -12.15 -10.31 -23.95
C GLY A 212 -13.05 -11.25 -24.73
N LYS A 213 -13.58 -12.28 -24.06
CA LYS A 213 -14.53 -13.24 -24.66
C LYS A 213 -15.96 -12.69 -24.76
N TRP A 214 -16.18 -11.43 -24.37
CA TRP A 214 -17.48 -10.81 -24.37
C TRP A 214 -17.96 -10.59 -25.81
N LYS A 215 -19.20 -11.02 -26.08
CA LYS A 215 -19.87 -10.81 -27.36
C LYS A 215 -21.02 -9.84 -27.14
N PRO A 216 -21.12 -8.75 -27.94
CA PRO A 216 -22.27 -7.86 -27.88
C PRO A 216 -23.54 -8.61 -28.31
N LEU A 217 -24.64 -8.34 -27.61
CA LEU A 217 -25.94 -8.90 -27.96
C LEU A 217 -26.49 -8.16 -29.19
N LYS A 218 -26.94 -8.90 -30.20
CA LYS A 218 -27.60 -8.30 -31.38
C LYS A 218 -29.03 -7.87 -31.05
N THR A 219 -29.57 -6.92 -31.81
CA THR A 219 -30.94 -6.41 -31.62
C THR A 219 -32.00 -7.52 -31.63
N GLU A 220 -31.83 -8.52 -32.51
CA GLU A 220 -32.73 -9.67 -32.60
C GLU A 220 -32.66 -10.59 -31.38
N GLU A 221 -31.46 -10.79 -30.83
CA GLU A 221 -31.25 -11.60 -29.64
C GLU A 221 -31.79 -10.90 -28.39
N LEU A 222 -31.67 -9.56 -28.34
CA LEU A 222 -32.28 -8.73 -27.31
C LEU A 222 -33.82 -8.81 -27.35
N ALA A 223 -34.43 -8.76 -28.53
CA ALA A 223 -35.88 -8.90 -28.68
C ALA A 223 -36.39 -10.28 -28.21
N LYS A 224 -35.62 -11.34 -28.50
CA LYS A 224 -35.91 -12.69 -27.98
C LYS A 224 -35.80 -12.76 -26.46
N LEU A 225 -34.79 -12.11 -25.88
CA LEU A 225 -34.59 -12.05 -24.43
C LEU A 225 -35.72 -11.26 -23.73
N GLU A 226 -36.15 -10.15 -24.32
CA GLU A 226 -37.29 -9.35 -23.83
C GLU A 226 -38.60 -10.13 -23.92
N HIS A 227 -38.82 -10.83 -25.04
CA HIS A 227 -39.98 -11.71 -25.22
C HIS A 227 -40.00 -12.84 -24.18
N TYR A 228 -38.86 -13.50 -23.97
CA TYR A 228 -38.70 -14.52 -22.93
C TYR A 228 -38.96 -13.96 -21.52
N TYR A 229 -38.44 -12.77 -21.22
CA TYR A 229 -38.66 -12.10 -19.94
C TYR A 229 -40.14 -11.75 -19.71
N ARG A 230 -40.86 -11.32 -20.75
CA ARG A 230 -42.31 -11.06 -20.67
C ARG A 230 -43.15 -12.33 -20.49
N LEU A 231 -42.75 -13.44 -21.12
CA LEU A 231 -43.47 -14.72 -21.03
C LEU A 231 -43.20 -15.49 -19.74
N CYS A 232 -41.95 -15.50 -19.27
CA CYS A 232 -41.54 -16.25 -18.08
C CYS A 232 -41.46 -15.40 -16.81
N GLY A 233 -41.47 -14.07 -16.92
CA GLY A 233 -41.46 -13.13 -15.79
C GLY A 233 -42.83 -12.98 -15.07
N ALA A 234 -43.85 -13.74 -15.49
CA ALA A 234 -45.10 -13.85 -14.76
C ALA A 234 -45.28 -15.26 -14.21
N PRO A 235 -44.95 -15.46 -12.93
CA PRO A 235 -45.94 -16.05 -12.04
C PRO A 235 -46.07 -15.27 -10.73
N HIS A 236 -47.30 -14.83 -10.44
CA HIS A 236 -47.82 -14.24 -9.21
C HIS A 236 -47.45 -12.78 -8.82
N GLY A 237 -48.24 -11.83 -9.32
CA GLY A 237 -48.85 -10.82 -8.44
C GLY A 237 -48.12 -9.50 -8.15
N ALA A 238 -47.12 -9.07 -8.93
CA ALA A 238 -46.57 -7.71 -8.80
C ALA A 238 -47.21 -6.76 -9.83
N PRO A 239 -47.79 -5.61 -9.43
CA PRO A 239 -48.33 -4.64 -10.37
C PRO A 239 -47.22 -4.06 -11.26
N PRO A 240 -47.51 -3.75 -12.53
CA PRO A 240 -46.54 -3.13 -13.41
C PRO A 240 -46.10 -1.78 -12.83
N HIS A 241 -44.79 -1.56 -12.71
CA HIS A 241 -44.24 -0.26 -12.34
C HIS A 241 -44.75 0.81 -13.33
N PRO A 242 -45.39 1.89 -12.87
CA PRO A 242 -45.86 2.96 -13.73
C PRO A 242 -44.63 3.75 -14.21
N GLY A 243 -44.23 3.55 -15.47
CA GLY A 243 -43.09 4.27 -16.03
C GLY A 243 -42.54 3.76 -17.37
N GLN A 244 -42.99 2.62 -17.89
CA GLN A 244 -42.62 2.22 -19.25
C GLN A 244 -43.48 2.98 -20.27
N VAL A 245 -43.00 4.17 -20.63
CA VAL A 245 -43.36 4.84 -21.87
C VAL A 245 -42.91 3.94 -23.03
N PRO A 246 -43.76 3.63 -24.02
CA PRO A 246 -43.33 2.85 -25.17
C PRO A 246 -42.23 3.61 -25.92
N LEU A 247 -41.09 2.93 -26.13
CA LEU A 247 -39.95 3.41 -26.92
C LEU A 247 -40.29 3.33 -28.43
N GLN A 248 -41.41 3.92 -28.83
CA GLN A 248 -41.73 4.25 -30.21
C GLN A 248 -41.76 5.77 -30.32
N LEU A 249 -40.57 6.35 -30.43
CA LEU A 249 -40.23 7.57 -31.18
C LEU A 249 -38.86 8.05 -30.67
N LEU A 250 -37.77 7.56 -31.26
CA LEU A 250 -36.58 8.40 -31.50
C LEU A 250 -35.65 7.74 -32.53
N VAL A 251 -36.22 7.33 -33.67
CA VAL A 251 -35.46 7.30 -34.92
C VAL A 251 -35.71 8.67 -35.56
N GLN A 252 -34.96 9.67 -35.12
CA GLN A 252 -34.74 10.87 -35.94
C GLN A 252 -33.31 10.80 -36.47
N PRO A 253 -33.08 10.92 -37.79
CA PRO A 253 -31.74 11.05 -38.31
C PRO A 253 -31.14 12.37 -37.79
N ALA A 254 -29.90 12.30 -37.30
CA ALA A 254 -29.17 13.47 -36.81
C ALA A 254 -29.11 14.56 -37.91
N PRO A 255 -29.35 15.84 -37.58
CA PRO A 255 -29.13 16.93 -38.52
C PRO A 255 -27.64 17.00 -38.88
N GLY A 256 -27.37 17.07 -40.18
CA GLY A 256 -26.03 17.02 -40.76
C GLY A 256 -25.07 18.05 -40.14
N ARG A 257 -23.81 17.64 -39.96
CA ARG A 257 -22.71 18.56 -39.67
C ARG A 257 -22.65 19.62 -40.77
N PRO A 258 -22.60 20.93 -40.42
CA PRO A 258 -22.35 21.96 -41.42
C PRO A 258 -20.95 21.76 -42.02
N GLN A 259 -20.90 21.70 -43.35
CA GLN A 259 -19.66 21.72 -44.13
C GLN A 259 -18.94 23.04 -43.84
N ALA A 260 -17.68 22.95 -43.41
CA ALA A 260 -16.81 24.10 -43.31
C ALA A 260 -16.61 24.69 -44.72
N HIS A 261 -17.09 25.91 -44.91
CA HIS A 261 -16.87 26.68 -46.12
C HIS A 261 -15.38 26.88 -46.37
N ARG A 262 -14.91 26.28 -47.46
CA ARG A 262 -13.66 26.60 -48.14
C ARG A 262 -13.75 28.04 -48.67
N ARG A 263 -13.11 29.00 -47.99
CA ARG A 263 -12.77 30.29 -48.59
C ARG A 263 -11.51 30.12 -49.44
N GLN A 264 -11.71 30.07 -50.75
CA GLN A 264 -10.70 30.45 -51.73
C GLN A 264 -10.84 31.95 -52.05
N GLN A 265 -9.79 32.47 -52.69
CA GLN A 265 -9.51 33.84 -53.13
C GLN A 265 -8.81 34.68 -52.05
N GLY A 266 -7.59 35.16 -52.24
CA GLY A 266 -6.74 35.27 -53.42
C GLY A 266 -5.92 36.56 -53.30
N GLY A 267 -4.63 36.51 -53.63
CA GLY A 267 -3.78 37.71 -53.66
C GLY A 267 -2.30 37.44 -53.42
N GLU A 268 -1.61 36.94 -54.46
CA GLU A 268 -0.22 37.30 -54.76
C GLU A 268 -0.10 38.83 -54.99
N PRO A 269 1.11 39.48 -55.04
CA PRO A 269 2.41 38.88 -55.38
C PRO A 269 3.63 39.39 -54.58
N GLY A 270 4.77 38.72 -54.79
CA GLY A 270 5.99 39.43 -55.14
C GLY A 270 7.20 39.25 -54.22
N ALA A 271 8.27 38.75 -54.85
CA ALA A 271 9.68 39.08 -54.59
C ALA A 271 10.30 38.55 -53.28
N ASP A 272 11.55 38.11 -53.19
CA ASP A 272 12.67 37.85 -54.10
C ASP A 272 13.81 37.34 -53.17
N VAL A 273 14.89 36.80 -53.75
CA VAL A 273 16.25 36.70 -53.17
C VAL A 273 16.60 35.56 -52.18
N GLN A 274 17.15 34.49 -52.78
CA GLN A 274 18.51 33.94 -52.57
C GLN A 274 19.11 33.87 -51.15
N GLY A 275 19.32 32.62 -50.69
CA GLY A 275 20.57 32.04 -50.13
C GLY A 275 21.30 32.74 -48.97
N PRO A 276 22.46 32.20 -48.52
CA PRO A 276 23.13 30.95 -48.89
C PRO A 276 22.79 29.73 -48.01
#